data_AF-A0A846Z2C9-F1
#
_entry.id   AF-A0A846Z2C9-F1
#
_cell.length_a   1.000
_cell.length_b   1.000
_cell.length_c   1.000
_cell.angle_alpha   90.00
_cell.angle_beta   90.00
_cell.angle_gamma   90.00
#
_symmetry.space_group_name_H-M   'P 1'
#
loop_
_entity.id
_entity.type
_entity.pdbx_description
1 polymer ?
#
loop_
_entity_poly.entity_id
_entity_poly.type
_entity_poly.pdbx_seq_one_letter_code
_entity_poly.pdbx_strand_id
1 'polypeptide(L)'
;MTGTGAGTVEAAALEDRLREHHRRCLPALGRLRILAKDGWETDIDVRAATAEVMDELGAAESILLDALSGGVRSDALAHFLACRVNRLAVVADHAAATADAGDLPVLRRLLYQFHALAKAMWKVQLGLHESRPTAEIGPAFTPPAGSARHRIQSVGRSADREPVISAPAGP
;
A
#
# COMPACT_ATOMS: atom_id res chain seq x y z
N MET A 1 23.44 -7.92 27.58
CA MET A 1 23.08 -7.49 26.22
C MET A 1 21.66 -7.93 25.95
N THR A 2 20.68 -7.03 26.16
CA THR A 2 19.24 -7.28 26.00
C THR A 2 18.63 -6.08 25.26
N GLY A 3 18.75 -6.08 23.93
CA GLY A 3 18.24 -4.99 23.07
C GLY A 3 17.01 -5.37 22.24
N THR A 4 16.54 -6.62 22.33
CA THR A 4 15.53 -7.18 21.40
C THR A 4 14.09 -6.79 21.76
N GLY A 5 13.82 -6.27 22.96
CA GLY A 5 12.45 -5.95 23.40
C GLY A 5 11.89 -4.61 22.91
N ALA A 6 12.73 -3.60 22.69
CA ALA A 6 12.27 -2.24 22.41
C ALA A 6 11.66 -2.11 20.99
N GLY A 7 12.30 -2.71 19.98
CA GLY A 7 11.83 -2.60 18.58
C GLY A 7 10.50 -3.30 18.31
N THR A 8 10.19 -4.38 19.04
CA THR A 8 8.93 -5.12 18.89
C THR A 8 7.75 -4.38 19.52
N VAL A 9 7.97 -3.73 20.66
CA VAL A 9 6.95 -2.92 21.35
C VAL A 9 6.62 -1.66 20.54
N GLU A 10 7.63 -1.03 19.95
CA GLU A 10 7.46 0.15 19.08
C GLU A 10 6.72 -0.19 17.78
N ALA A 11 7.03 -1.33 17.17
CA ALA A 11 6.31 -1.85 16.01
C ALA A 11 4.83 -2.14 16.32
N ALA A 12 4.54 -2.82 17.44
CA ALA A 12 3.15 -3.07 17.86
C ALA A 12 2.37 -1.77 18.09
N ALA A 13 2.99 -0.77 18.74
CA ALA A 13 2.38 0.54 18.96
C ALA A 13 2.10 1.29 17.64
N LEU A 14 3.01 1.19 16.66
CA LEU A 14 2.81 1.75 15.33
C LEU A 14 1.62 1.11 14.61
N GLU A 15 1.55 -0.23 14.62
CA GLU A 15 0.47 -1.00 14.00
C GLU A 15 -0.90 -0.65 14.61
N ASP A 16 -0.96 -0.52 15.94
CA ASP A 16 -2.18 -0.15 16.66
C ASP A 16 -2.65 1.27 16.31
N ARG A 17 -1.71 2.22 16.16
CA ARG A 17 -2.02 3.58 15.68
C ARG A 17 -2.58 3.56 14.26
N LEU A 18 -1.98 2.80 13.34
CA LEU A 18 -2.49 2.68 11.97
C LEU A 18 -3.88 2.04 11.91
N ARG A 19 -4.12 1.00 12.71
CA ARG A 19 -5.45 0.39 12.83
C ARG A 19 -6.47 1.36 13.41
N GLU A 20 -6.07 2.19 14.37
CA GLU A 20 -6.95 3.20 14.95
C GLU A 20 -7.38 4.24 13.92
N HIS A 21 -6.46 4.79 13.13
CA HIS A 21 -6.80 5.68 12.02
C HIS A 21 -7.71 5.00 10.99
N HIS A 22 -7.43 3.74 10.65
CA HIS A 22 -8.30 2.96 9.77
C HIS A 22 -9.72 2.82 10.35
N ARG A 23 -9.88 2.56 11.67
CA ARG A 23 -11.20 2.49 12.33
C ARG A 23 -11.94 3.82 12.24
N ARG A 24 -11.27 4.95 12.46
CA ARG A 24 -11.87 6.30 12.35
C ARG A 24 -12.29 6.67 10.94
N CYS A 25 -11.63 6.10 9.93
CA CYS A 25 -12.00 6.27 8.52
C CYS A 25 -13.31 5.54 8.13
N LEU A 26 -13.65 4.43 8.81
CA LEU A 26 -14.79 3.58 8.41
C LEU A 26 -16.16 4.29 8.42
N PRO A 27 -16.52 5.12 9.41
CA PRO A 27 -17.79 5.85 9.39
C PRO A 27 -17.95 6.74 8.16
N ALA A 28 -16.91 7.51 7.78
CA ALA A 28 -16.96 8.39 6.60
C ALA A 28 -17.12 7.58 5.30
N LEU A 29 -16.36 6.48 5.16
CA LEU A 29 -16.52 5.54 4.05
C LEU A 29 -17.92 4.88 4.02
N GLY A 30 -18.51 4.64 5.19
CA GLY A 30 -19.88 4.13 5.33
C GLY A 30 -20.92 5.13 4.81
N ARG A 31 -20.81 6.40 5.20
CA ARG A 31 -21.68 7.48 4.71
C ARG A 31 -21.61 7.64 3.19
N LEU A 32 -20.40 7.68 2.63
CA LEU A 32 -20.20 7.76 1.17
C LEU A 32 -20.79 6.54 0.44
N ARG A 33 -20.74 5.35 1.04
CA ARG A 33 -21.33 4.13 0.45
C ARG A 33 -22.85 4.17 0.46
N ILE A 34 -23.47 4.65 1.53
CA ILE A 34 -24.92 4.85 1.62
C ILE A 34 -25.35 5.85 0.54
N LEU A 35 -24.67 6.99 0.46
CA LEU A 35 -24.92 8.00 -0.57
C LEU A 35 -24.80 7.42 -2.00
N ALA A 36 -23.74 6.66 -2.27
CA ALA A 36 -23.56 6.01 -3.57
C ALA A 36 -24.71 5.05 -3.91
N LYS A 37 -25.27 4.36 -2.90
CA LYS A 37 -26.35 3.38 -3.09
C LYS A 37 -27.73 4.04 -3.22
N ASP A 38 -28.06 4.90 -2.27
CA ASP A 38 -29.42 5.40 -2.04
C ASP A 38 -29.65 6.81 -2.61
N GLY A 39 -28.60 7.55 -2.98
CA GLY A 39 -28.70 8.87 -3.62
C GLY A 39 -28.91 10.03 -2.64
N TRP A 40 -29.38 11.16 -3.16
CA TRP A 40 -29.48 12.46 -2.48
C TRP A 40 -30.55 12.57 -1.38
N GLU A 41 -31.32 11.52 -1.12
CA GLU A 41 -32.24 11.52 0.03
C GLU A 41 -31.51 11.61 1.38
N THR A 42 -30.18 11.47 1.34
CA THR A 42 -29.29 11.62 2.49
C THR A 42 -28.63 12.99 2.46
N ASP A 43 -28.78 13.77 3.54
CA ASP A 43 -28.13 15.08 3.79
C ASP A 43 -26.60 14.92 4.04
N ILE A 44 -25.96 14.13 3.18
CA ILE A 44 -24.55 13.77 3.29
C ILE A 44 -23.76 14.73 2.42
N ASP A 45 -22.96 15.56 3.08
CA ASP A 45 -21.96 16.39 2.41
C ASP A 45 -20.80 15.51 1.91
N VAL A 46 -20.75 15.33 0.58
CA VAL A 46 -19.69 14.58 -0.12
C VAL A 46 -18.32 15.17 0.17
N ARG A 47 -18.20 16.50 0.19
CA ARG A 47 -16.93 17.20 0.38
C ARG A 47 -16.43 16.97 1.79
N ALA A 48 -17.29 17.12 2.79
CA ALA A 48 -16.92 16.88 4.19
C ALA A 48 -16.52 15.40 4.41
N ALA A 49 -17.34 14.47 3.93
CA ALA A 49 -17.07 13.04 4.12
C ALA A 49 -15.82 12.54 3.38
N THR A 50 -15.50 13.08 2.20
CA THR A 50 -14.25 12.77 1.50
C THR A 50 -13.03 13.40 2.18
N ALA A 51 -13.15 14.63 2.70
CA ALA A 51 -12.09 15.28 3.47
C ALA A 51 -11.72 14.49 4.73
N GLU A 52 -12.70 14.01 5.51
CA GLU A 52 -12.45 13.17 6.69
C GLU A 52 -11.62 11.90 6.34
N VAL A 53 -11.92 11.27 5.20
CA VAL A 53 -11.14 10.10 4.74
C VAL A 53 -9.70 10.50 4.37
N MET A 54 -9.53 11.65 3.72
CA MET A 54 -8.20 12.15 3.33
C MET A 54 -7.36 12.52 4.55
N ASP A 55 -7.95 13.13 5.57
CA ASP A 55 -7.27 13.50 6.81
C ASP A 55 -6.75 12.26 7.55
N GLU A 56 -7.58 11.23 7.71
CA GLU A 56 -7.17 9.98 8.37
C GLU A 56 -6.08 9.23 7.58
N LEU A 57 -6.15 9.24 6.24
CA LEU A 57 -5.12 8.65 5.38
C LEU A 57 -3.79 9.41 5.47
N GLY A 58 -3.84 10.74 5.49
CA GLY A 58 -2.66 11.60 5.61
C GLY A 58 -1.99 11.50 6.99
N ALA A 59 -2.80 11.37 8.05
CA ALA A 59 -2.29 11.10 9.39
C ALA A 59 -1.56 9.74 9.44
N ALA A 60 -2.16 8.68 8.87
CA ALA A 60 -1.53 7.37 8.78
C ALA A 60 -0.25 7.37 7.93
N GLU A 61 -0.22 8.11 6.82
CA GLU A 61 0.99 8.32 6.02
C GLU A 61 2.10 9.00 6.82
N SER A 62 1.78 10.08 7.52
CA SER A 62 2.76 10.83 8.32
C SER A 62 3.39 9.94 9.40
N ILE A 63 2.56 9.11 10.05
CA ILE A 63 3.01 8.12 11.04
C ILE A 63 3.96 7.09 10.44
N LEU A 64 3.67 6.59 9.24
CA LEU A 64 4.53 5.64 8.53
C LEU A 64 5.86 6.26 8.10
N LEU A 65 5.83 7.48 7.57
CA LEU A 65 7.05 8.16 7.11
C LEU A 65 7.96 8.55 8.26
N ASP A 66 7.39 8.99 9.38
CA ASP A 66 8.14 9.26 10.61
C ASP A 66 8.84 7.99 11.12
N ALA A 67 8.12 6.87 11.18
CA ALA A 67 8.68 5.58 11.61
C ALA A 67 9.77 5.02 10.67
N LEU A 68 9.80 5.46 9.42
CA LEU A 68 10.77 5.05 8.40
C LEU A 68 11.86 6.11 8.16
N SER A 69 11.84 7.18 8.93
CA SER A 69 12.83 8.25 8.85
C SER A 69 14.24 7.68 9.02
N GLY A 70 15.14 8.06 8.10
CA GLY A 70 16.52 7.55 8.05
C GLY A 70 16.71 6.21 7.33
N GLY A 71 15.64 5.59 6.81
CA GLY A 71 15.73 4.38 6.00
C GLY A 71 16.06 4.66 4.53
N VAL A 72 16.90 3.81 3.90
CA VAL A 72 17.31 3.92 2.47
C VAL A 72 16.14 3.98 1.49
N ARG A 73 14.98 3.41 1.87
CA ARG A 73 13.78 3.36 1.03
C ARG A 73 12.73 4.42 1.37
N SER A 74 13.01 5.30 2.33
CA SER A 74 12.01 6.26 2.85
C SER A 74 11.51 7.20 1.74
N ASP A 75 12.41 7.77 0.95
CA ASP A 75 12.05 8.72 -0.12
C ASP A 75 11.20 8.08 -1.23
N ALA A 76 11.57 6.86 -1.65
CA ALA A 76 10.82 6.13 -2.67
C ALA A 76 9.41 5.77 -2.18
N LEU A 77 9.28 5.41 -0.90
CA LEU A 77 7.98 5.14 -0.29
C LEU A 77 7.16 6.43 -0.15
N ALA A 78 7.75 7.52 0.35
CA ALA A 78 7.09 8.82 0.46
C ALA A 78 6.55 9.28 -0.90
N HIS A 79 7.35 9.17 -1.95
CA HIS A 79 6.92 9.49 -3.30
C HIS A 79 5.74 8.62 -3.77
N PHE A 80 5.80 7.31 -3.51
CA PHE A 80 4.73 6.38 -3.86
C PHE A 80 3.41 6.65 -3.11
N LEU A 81 3.48 6.94 -1.81
CA LEU A 81 2.30 7.28 -1.00
C LEU A 81 1.71 8.62 -1.46
N ALA A 82 2.53 9.65 -1.67
CA ALA A 82 2.11 10.94 -2.21
C ALA A 82 1.39 10.81 -3.55
N CYS A 83 1.90 9.99 -4.48
CA CYS A 83 1.23 9.74 -5.76
C CYS A 83 -0.16 9.11 -5.59
N ARG A 84 -0.32 8.20 -4.63
CA ARG A 84 -1.61 7.56 -4.34
C ARG A 84 -2.60 8.51 -3.69
N VAL A 85 -2.15 9.31 -2.72
CA VAL A 85 -2.95 10.33 -2.06
C VAL A 85 -3.41 11.39 -3.07
N ASN A 86 -2.52 11.85 -3.95
CA ASN A 86 -2.89 12.78 -5.03
C ASN A 86 -3.99 12.19 -5.94
N ARG A 87 -3.90 10.89 -6.30
CA ARG A 87 -4.93 10.24 -7.09
C ARG A 87 -6.28 10.16 -6.34
N LEU A 88 -6.28 9.94 -5.02
CA LEU A 88 -7.51 10.01 -4.24
C LEU A 88 -8.08 11.42 -4.21
N ALA A 89 -7.25 12.44 -3.99
CA ALA A 89 -7.65 13.84 -3.94
C ALA A 89 -8.37 14.27 -5.23
N VAL A 90 -7.79 13.94 -6.40
CA VAL A 90 -8.42 14.21 -7.69
C VAL A 90 -9.80 13.57 -7.82
N VAL A 91 -9.98 12.34 -7.31
CA VAL A 91 -11.29 11.66 -7.35
C VAL A 91 -12.27 12.30 -6.35
N ALA A 92 -11.81 12.74 -5.18
CA ALA A 92 -12.63 13.45 -4.20
C ALA A 92 -13.13 14.79 -4.75
N ASP A 93 -12.23 15.58 -5.34
CA ASP A 93 -12.58 16.88 -5.95
C ASP A 93 -13.59 16.70 -7.07
N HIS A 94 -13.38 15.69 -7.93
CA HIS A 94 -14.32 15.39 -9.00
C HIS A 94 -15.67 14.92 -8.45
N ALA A 95 -15.68 14.11 -7.38
CA ALA A 95 -16.92 13.68 -6.74
C ALA A 95 -17.68 14.88 -6.16
N ALA A 96 -16.99 15.81 -5.48
CA ALA A 96 -17.60 17.02 -4.95
C ALA A 96 -18.20 17.90 -6.07
N ALA A 97 -17.43 18.17 -7.14
CA ALA A 97 -17.93 18.94 -8.27
C ALA A 97 -19.13 18.26 -8.98
N THR A 98 -19.12 16.93 -9.07
CA THR A 98 -20.23 16.16 -9.65
C THR A 98 -21.47 16.20 -8.76
N ALA A 99 -21.28 16.17 -7.43
CA ALA A 99 -22.36 16.37 -6.47
C ALA A 99 -22.94 17.79 -6.59
N ASP A 100 -22.11 18.82 -6.71
CA ASP A 100 -22.59 20.19 -6.93
C ASP A 100 -23.40 20.31 -8.25
N ALA A 101 -23.08 19.49 -9.26
CA ALA A 101 -23.75 19.46 -10.56
C ALA A 101 -25.02 18.59 -10.65
N GLY A 102 -25.33 17.75 -9.66
CA GLY A 102 -26.51 16.88 -9.71
C GLY A 102 -26.40 15.60 -10.53
N ASP A 103 -25.22 15.24 -11.03
CA ASP A 103 -25.04 14.04 -11.86
C ASP A 103 -24.86 12.78 -11.00
N LEU A 104 -25.99 12.18 -10.60
CA LEU A 104 -26.02 11.01 -9.73
C LEU A 104 -25.30 9.77 -10.31
N PRO A 105 -25.49 9.40 -11.59
CA PRO A 105 -24.78 8.26 -12.17
C PRO A 105 -23.26 8.41 -12.12
N VAL A 106 -22.74 9.60 -12.45
CA VAL A 106 -21.29 9.86 -12.41
C VAL A 106 -20.81 9.90 -10.97
N LEU A 107 -21.55 10.55 -10.06
CA LEU A 107 -21.22 10.62 -8.64
C LEU A 107 -21.09 9.22 -8.04
N ARG A 108 -22.06 8.33 -8.29
CA ARG A 108 -22.03 6.94 -7.82
C ARG A 108 -20.76 6.22 -8.28
N ARG A 109 -20.38 6.36 -9.55
CA ARG A 109 -19.14 5.76 -10.08
C ARG A 109 -17.90 6.30 -9.37
N LEU A 110 -17.82 7.62 -9.19
CA LEU A 110 -16.69 8.27 -8.52
C LEU A 110 -16.58 7.83 -7.06
N LEU A 111 -17.69 7.72 -6.33
CA LEU A 111 -17.69 7.26 -4.94
C LEU A 111 -17.25 5.80 -4.80
N TYR A 112 -17.65 4.91 -5.72
CA TYR A 112 -17.12 3.54 -5.73
C TYR A 112 -15.62 3.50 -6.03
N GLN A 113 -15.15 4.32 -6.97
CA GLN A 113 -13.74 4.44 -7.28
C GLN A 113 -12.95 4.97 -6.07
N PHE A 114 -13.43 6.04 -5.43
CA PHE A 114 -12.84 6.61 -4.23
C PHE A 114 -12.73 5.56 -3.13
N HIS A 115 -13.82 4.84 -2.85
CA HIS A 115 -13.85 3.79 -1.84
C HIS A 115 -12.85 2.64 -2.14
N ALA A 116 -12.75 2.21 -3.40
CA ALA A 116 -11.80 1.18 -3.81
C ALA A 116 -10.35 1.65 -3.63
N LEU A 117 -10.04 2.91 -3.97
CA LEU A 117 -8.72 3.50 -3.80
C LEU A 117 -8.35 3.66 -2.31
N ALA A 118 -9.27 4.17 -1.48
CA ALA A 118 -9.07 4.29 -0.03
C ALA A 118 -8.79 2.92 0.61
N LYS A 119 -9.57 1.88 0.26
CA LYS A 119 -9.32 0.51 0.73
C LYS A 119 -7.97 -0.03 0.27
N ALA A 120 -7.57 0.26 -0.97
CA ALA A 120 -6.27 -0.16 -1.48
C ALA A 120 -5.12 0.57 -0.77
N MET A 121 -5.30 1.82 -0.39
CA MET A 121 -4.33 2.61 0.37
C MET A 121 -4.14 2.04 1.78
N TRP A 122 -5.23 1.76 2.50
CA TRP A 122 -5.17 1.14 3.84
C TRP A 122 -4.46 -0.22 3.83
N LYS A 123 -4.70 -1.05 2.81
CA LYS A 123 -3.98 -2.33 2.66
C LYS A 123 -2.47 -2.15 2.48
N VAL A 124 -2.06 -1.13 1.73
CA VAL A 124 -0.64 -0.80 1.58
C VAL A 124 -0.06 -0.34 2.92
N GLN A 125 -0.71 0.61 3.58
CA GLN A 125 -0.23 1.17 4.85
C GLN A 125 -0.08 0.09 5.94
N LEU A 126 -1.04 -0.84 6.03
CA LEU A 126 -0.97 -1.97 6.97
C LEU A 126 0.05 -3.04 6.54
N GLY A 127 0.11 -3.39 5.26
CA GLY A 127 1.03 -4.43 4.76
C GLY A 127 2.51 -4.02 4.78
N LEU A 128 2.80 -2.72 4.72
CA LEU A 128 4.16 -2.19 4.88
C LEU A 128 4.72 -2.45 6.29
N HIS A 129 3.84 -2.53 7.30
CA HIS A 129 4.24 -2.87 8.66
C HIS A 129 4.49 -4.37 8.83
N GLU A 130 3.57 -5.21 8.35
CA GLU A 130 3.65 -6.68 8.43
C GLU A 130 4.91 -7.26 7.74
N SER A 131 5.46 -6.54 6.76
CA SER A 131 6.63 -6.98 6.00
C SER A 131 7.98 -6.71 6.68
N ARG A 132 8.02 -6.12 7.88
CA ARG A 132 9.28 -5.99 8.64
C ARG A 132 9.69 -7.39 9.10
N PRO A 133 10.77 -7.98 8.56
CA PRO A 133 11.20 -9.29 9.03
C PRO A 133 11.63 -9.10 10.48
N THR A 134 10.91 -9.74 11.40
CA THR A 134 11.49 -10.14 12.67
C THR A 134 12.73 -10.94 12.27
N ALA A 135 13.91 -10.33 12.36
CA ALA A 135 15.16 -11.04 12.23
C ALA A 135 15.24 -11.98 13.43
N GLU A 136 14.55 -13.13 13.35
CA GLU A 136 14.92 -14.31 14.09
C GLU A 136 16.32 -14.66 13.61
N ILE A 137 17.31 -14.16 14.35
CA ILE A 137 18.65 -14.74 14.37
C ILE A 137 18.47 -16.13 14.99
N GLY A 138 18.00 -17.07 14.17
CA GLY A 138 18.10 -18.49 14.49
C GLY A 138 19.57 -18.82 14.73
N PRO A 139 19.90 -19.58 15.78
CA PRO A 139 21.29 -19.87 16.13
C PRO A 139 21.98 -20.57 14.95
N ALA A 140 23.20 -20.11 14.70
CA ALA A 140 24.13 -20.58 13.69
C ALA A 140 23.98 -22.09 13.42
N PHE A 141 23.49 -22.41 12.22
CA PHE A 141 23.66 -23.73 11.64
C PHE A 141 25.15 -23.90 11.36
N THR A 142 25.89 -24.46 12.31
CA THR A 142 27.24 -24.96 12.09
C THR A 142 27.15 -26.18 11.17
N PRO A 143 27.70 -26.13 9.94
CA PRO A 143 27.76 -27.32 9.10
C PRO A 143 28.71 -28.34 9.75
N PRO A 144 28.34 -29.62 9.85
CA PRO A 144 29.24 -30.65 10.34
C PRO A 144 30.41 -30.82 9.36
N ALA A 145 31.61 -30.78 9.92
CA ALA A 145 32.84 -31.04 9.21
C ALA A 145 33.01 -32.53 8.91
N GLY A 146 33.34 -32.84 7.65
CA GLY A 146 33.85 -34.14 7.20
C GLY A 146 32.82 -34.98 6.42
N SER A 147 33.18 -35.71 5.39
CA SER A 147 34.43 -35.86 4.67
C SER A 147 34.11 -36.69 3.41
N ALA A 148 34.75 -36.33 2.29
CA ALA A 148 35.25 -37.24 1.26
C ALA A 148 34.28 -38.18 0.48
N ARG A 149 34.16 -37.83 -0.82
CA ARG A 149 34.63 -38.61 -2.00
C ARG A 149 33.66 -39.50 -2.82
N HIS A 150 33.84 -39.33 -4.13
CA HIS A 150 33.48 -40.14 -5.30
C HIS A 150 31.98 -40.19 -5.64
N ARG A 151 31.55 -39.88 -6.87
CA ARG A 151 31.92 -40.62 -8.09
C ARG A 151 31.58 -39.82 -9.37
N ILE A 152 32.43 -40.07 -10.36
CA ILE A 152 32.49 -39.58 -11.74
C ILE A 152 31.26 -40.03 -12.57
N GLN A 153 30.81 -39.16 -13.49
CA GLN A 153 30.45 -39.40 -14.92
C GLN A 153 29.42 -38.34 -15.36
N SER A 154 29.32 -37.82 -16.58
CA SER A 154 30.18 -37.69 -17.76
C SER A 154 29.24 -37.20 -18.88
N VAL A 155 29.63 -36.13 -19.60
CA VAL A 155 29.40 -35.91 -21.05
C VAL A 155 28.02 -35.44 -21.56
N GLY A 156 28.08 -34.36 -22.37
CA GLY A 156 27.09 -33.96 -23.39
C GLY A 156 26.89 -32.44 -23.38
N ARG A 157 27.79 -31.59 -23.88
CA ARG A 157 28.14 -31.27 -25.29
C ARG A 157 26.95 -30.79 -26.14
N SER A 158 27.13 -29.59 -26.70
CA SER A 158 26.48 -29.02 -27.90
C SER A 158 25.04 -28.52 -27.71
N ALA A 159 24.60 -27.39 -28.26
CA ALA A 159 25.22 -26.40 -29.13
C ALA A 159 24.30 -25.16 -29.22
N ASP A 160 24.88 -24.05 -29.70
CA ASP A 160 24.27 -23.12 -30.66
C ASP A 160 22.85 -22.57 -30.45
N ARG A 161 22.75 -21.27 -30.12
CA ARG A 161 22.28 -20.19 -31.02
C ARG A 161 21.72 -18.99 -30.25
N GLU A 162 22.46 -17.89 -30.28
CA GLU A 162 21.90 -16.53 -30.39
C GLU A 162 21.88 -16.12 -31.89
N PRO A 163 21.45 -14.91 -32.28
CA PRO A 163 20.17 -14.22 -32.02
C PRO A 163 19.60 -13.68 -33.37
N VAL A 164 18.32 -13.28 -33.46
CA VAL A 164 17.90 -12.36 -34.54
C VAL A 164 16.86 -11.36 -34.05
N ILE A 165 17.32 -10.11 -34.07
CA ILE A 165 16.57 -8.86 -34.05
C ILE A 165 15.89 -8.70 -35.41
N SER A 166 14.59 -8.36 -35.44
CA SER A 166 13.98 -7.74 -36.62
C SER A 166 12.77 -6.90 -36.24
N ALA A 167 12.97 -5.58 -36.30
CA ALA A 167 11.92 -4.60 -36.50
C ALA A 167 12.01 -4.12 -37.96
N PRO A 168 10.88 -3.91 -38.65
CA PRO A 168 10.86 -3.04 -39.81
C PRO A 168 10.22 -1.69 -39.49
N ALA A 169 10.88 -0.65 -40.00
CA ALA A 169 10.42 0.72 -40.07
C ALA A 169 9.62 0.98 -41.36
N GLY A 170 8.69 1.94 -41.28
CA GLY A 170 8.23 2.78 -42.39
C GLY A 170 6.93 2.35 -43.07
N PRO A 171 6.27 3.25 -43.82
CA PRO A 171 6.66 4.64 -44.16
C PRO A 171 6.11 5.73 -43.22
#